data_AF-A0A1H6WDB8-F1
#
_entry.id   AF-A0A1H6WDB8-F1
#
_cell.length_a   1.000
_cell.length_b   1.000
_cell.length_c   1.000
_cell.angle_alpha   90.00
_cell.angle_beta   90.00
_cell.angle_gamma   90.00
#
_symmetry.space_group_name_H-M   'P 1'
#
loop_
_entity.id
_entity.type
_entity.pdbx_description
1 polymer ?
#
loop_
_entity_poly.entity_id
_entity_poly.type
_entity_poly.pdbx_seq_one_letter_code
_entity_poly.pdbx_strand_id
1 'polypeptide(L)'
;MSSVDALGRGSIRAAAQAAERLDRGTAMSASADGVLHELQKLAEAYAPAEPPRRRLRIFGRAQAVRPDRPDLNALVAKLERERDNVAHGLIVIETDRARLQDSEAGLEEAVQLIHACVAAIEAAARELAGDQPARAGFLRDGIAPRLLAREQDVLTQLAVTRQGVLALQLVSDGQRALGQAIDRARETSVAALRTAMAARQAVDGSRDLLQQADALDRTMDAARGAGAADRDVDRAVADAVDQVRRAIEAAHMSTRAL
;
A
#
# COMPACT_ATOMS: atom_id res chain seq x y z
N MET A 1 -17.45 40.03 16.97
CA MET A 1 -17.97 39.52 15.69
C MET A 1 -16.89 38.90 14.80
N SER A 2 -15.66 39.45 14.72
CA SER A 2 -14.62 38.91 13.82
C SER A 2 -14.12 37.49 14.15
N SER A 3 -14.18 37.03 15.41
CA SER A 3 -13.68 35.71 15.83
C SER A 3 -14.48 34.54 15.25
N VAL A 4 -15.82 34.61 15.27
CA VAL A 4 -16.66 33.53 14.72
C VAL A 4 -16.70 33.57 13.19
N ASP A 5 -16.64 34.75 12.59
CA ASP A 5 -16.52 34.86 11.12
C ASP A 5 -15.12 34.40 10.66
N ALA A 6 -14.11 34.48 11.53
CA ALA A 6 -12.81 33.85 11.31
C ALA A 6 -12.88 32.32 11.49
N LEU A 7 -13.62 31.81 12.49
CA LEU A 7 -13.90 30.37 12.66
C LEU A 7 -14.66 29.79 11.46
N GLY A 8 -15.70 30.47 10.97
CA GLY A 8 -16.49 30.04 9.81
C GLY A 8 -15.71 30.06 8.49
N ARG A 9 -14.88 31.09 8.28
CA ARG A 9 -13.94 31.08 7.14
C ARG A 9 -12.85 30.03 7.32
N GLY A 10 -12.50 29.69 8.55
CA GLY A 10 -11.61 28.60 8.91
C GLY A 10 -12.20 27.25 8.54
N SER A 11 -13.47 26.99 8.88
CA SER A 11 -14.14 25.71 8.60
C SER A 11 -14.36 25.47 7.11
N ILE A 12 -14.70 26.51 6.33
CA ILE A 12 -14.80 26.40 4.86
C ILE A 12 -13.42 26.07 4.25
N ARG A 13 -12.36 26.74 4.72
CA ARG A 13 -10.99 26.42 4.26
C ARG A 13 -10.57 25.01 4.68
N ALA A 14 -10.93 24.59 5.88
CA ALA A 14 -10.60 23.28 6.39
C ALA A 14 -11.38 22.17 5.64
N ALA A 15 -12.64 22.41 5.27
CA ALA A 15 -13.43 21.52 4.44
C ALA A 15 -12.86 21.43 3.00
N ALA A 16 -12.46 22.56 2.41
CA ALA A 16 -11.80 22.57 1.10
C ALA A 16 -10.45 21.82 1.14
N GLN A 17 -9.67 22.01 2.21
CA GLN A 17 -8.42 21.28 2.43
C GLN A 17 -8.66 19.78 2.68
N ALA A 18 -9.75 19.41 3.35
CA ALA A 18 -10.15 18.01 3.53
C ALA A 18 -10.53 17.37 2.19
N ALA A 19 -11.25 18.09 1.31
CA ALA A 19 -11.59 17.62 -0.03
C ALA A 19 -10.34 17.45 -0.92
N GLU A 20 -9.40 18.41 -0.90
CA GLU A 20 -8.13 18.32 -1.63
C GLU A 20 -7.23 17.18 -1.09
N ARG A 21 -7.37 16.82 0.19
CA ARG A 21 -6.67 15.68 0.79
C ARG A 21 -7.32 14.35 0.48
N LEU A 22 -8.65 14.32 0.37
CA LEU A 22 -9.39 13.18 -0.17
C LEU A 22 -8.91 12.88 -1.59
N ASP A 23 -8.78 13.91 -2.44
CA ASP A 23 -8.29 13.78 -3.81
C ASP A 23 -6.82 13.32 -3.87
N ARG A 24 -5.97 13.78 -2.94
CA ARG A 24 -4.61 13.22 -2.82
C ARG A 24 -4.60 11.78 -2.30
N GLY A 25 -5.50 11.43 -1.39
CA GLY A 25 -5.66 10.08 -0.86
C GLY A 25 -6.09 9.09 -1.94
N THR A 26 -7.01 9.49 -2.83
CA THR A 26 -7.42 8.67 -3.99
C THR A 26 -6.27 8.54 -4.99
N ALA A 27 -5.51 9.61 -5.25
CA ALA A 27 -4.33 9.55 -6.11
C ALA A 27 -3.23 8.62 -5.55
N MET A 28 -2.98 8.64 -4.23
CA MET A 28 -2.06 7.70 -3.58
C MET A 28 -2.55 6.25 -3.67
N SER A 29 -3.85 6.02 -3.50
CA SER A 29 -4.42 4.68 -3.67
C SER A 29 -4.22 4.16 -5.10
N ALA A 30 -4.43 5.02 -6.11
CA ALA A 30 -4.18 4.67 -7.52
C ALA A 30 -2.70 4.35 -7.82
N SER A 31 -1.77 5.06 -7.17
CA SER A 31 -0.33 4.76 -7.24
C SER A 31 -0.03 3.37 -6.68
N ALA A 32 -0.53 3.07 -5.47
CA ALA A 32 -0.33 1.80 -4.81
C ALA A 32 -0.90 0.61 -5.64
N ASP A 33 -2.09 0.77 -6.22
CA ASP A 33 -2.69 -0.22 -7.12
C ASP A 33 -1.78 -0.50 -8.34
N GLY A 34 -1.14 0.53 -8.89
CA GLY A 34 -0.17 0.39 -9.97
C GLY A 34 1.03 -0.47 -9.58
N VAL A 35 1.57 -0.29 -8.37
CA VAL A 35 2.72 -1.08 -7.87
C VAL A 35 2.32 -2.52 -7.58
N LEU A 36 1.14 -2.75 -7.01
CA LEU A 36 0.61 -4.09 -6.79
C LEU A 36 0.36 -4.84 -8.12
N HIS A 37 -0.09 -4.14 -9.15
CA HIS A 37 -0.26 -4.71 -10.47
C HIS A 37 1.07 -5.06 -11.15
N GLU A 38 2.12 -4.24 -10.96
CA GLU A 38 3.48 -4.58 -11.39
C GLU A 38 4.00 -5.84 -10.68
N LEU A 39 3.79 -5.96 -9.37
CA LEU A 39 4.12 -7.18 -8.62
C LEU A 39 3.39 -8.41 -9.17
N GLN A 40 2.11 -8.28 -9.50
CA GLN A 40 1.33 -9.38 -10.07
C GLN A 40 1.90 -9.84 -11.42
N LYS A 41 2.17 -8.91 -12.33
CA LYS A 41 2.80 -9.21 -13.63
C LYS A 41 4.16 -9.89 -13.47
N LEU A 42 4.93 -9.44 -12.49
CA LEU A 42 6.22 -10.03 -12.16
C LEU A 42 6.04 -11.48 -11.69
N ALA A 43 5.13 -11.72 -10.75
CA ALA A 43 4.84 -13.06 -10.25
C ALA A 43 4.41 -14.00 -11.39
N GLU A 44 3.56 -13.53 -12.31
CA GLU A 44 3.15 -14.28 -13.51
C GLU A 44 4.33 -14.60 -14.44
N ALA A 45 5.29 -13.68 -14.63
CA ALA A 45 6.47 -13.92 -15.45
C ALA A 45 7.45 -14.97 -14.88
N TYR A 46 7.39 -15.20 -13.57
CA TYR A 46 8.20 -16.20 -12.87
C TYR A 46 7.43 -17.49 -12.54
N ALA A 47 6.11 -17.53 -12.78
CA ALA A 47 5.31 -18.73 -12.61
C ALA A 47 5.84 -19.87 -13.51
N PRO A 48 5.88 -21.12 -13.02
CA PRO A 48 6.31 -22.25 -13.83
C PRO A 48 5.33 -22.42 -15.01
N ALA A 49 5.87 -22.62 -16.22
CA ALA A 49 5.05 -22.98 -17.37
C ALA A 49 4.24 -24.24 -17.04
N GLU A 50 2.94 -24.23 -17.34
CA GLU A 50 2.08 -25.41 -17.15
C GLU A 50 2.77 -26.67 -17.69
N PRO A 51 2.72 -27.80 -16.97
CA PRO A 51 3.37 -29.02 -17.42
C PRO A 51 2.86 -29.38 -18.82
N PRO A 52 3.74 -29.66 -19.79
CA PRO A 52 3.34 -29.85 -21.17
C PRO A 52 2.37 -31.03 -21.24
N ARG A 53 1.10 -30.75 -21.58
CA ARG A 53 0.15 -31.80 -21.94
C ARG A 53 0.76 -32.61 -23.08
N ARG A 54 0.93 -33.91 -22.83
CA ARG A 54 1.60 -34.89 -23.67
C ARG A 54 1.05 -34.85 -25.10
N ARG A 55 1.64 -34.03 -25.97
CA ARG A 55 1.45 -34.07 -27.41
C ARG A 55 2.80 -34.41 -28.03
N LEU A 56 2.81 -35.48 -28.85
CA LEU A 56 3.96 -35.89 -29.66
C LEU A 56 4.53 -34.66 -30.38
N ARG A 57 5.77 -34.27 -30.09
CA ARG A 57 6.49 -33.20 -30.80
C ARG A 57 7.32 -33.80 -31.93
N ILE A 58 6.82 -33.59 -33.15
CA ILE A 58 7.66 -33.34 -34.32
C ILE A 58 7.70 -31.82 -34.42
N PHE A 59 8.88 -31.22 -34.64
CA PHE A 59 9.19 -29.77 -34.71
C PHE A 59 9.71 -29.07 -33.44
N GLY A 60 10.92 -28.53 -33.60
CA GLY A 60 11.43 -27.27 -33.06
C GLY A 60 11.42 -27.07 -31.54
N ARG A 61 12.60 -27.16 -30.92
CA ARG A 61 12.84 -26.65 -29.56
C ARG A 61 12.70 -25.12 -29.59
N ALA A 62 11.52 -24.60 -29.25
CA ALA A 62 11.35 -23.18 -28.96
C ALA A 62 12.20 -22.84 -27.74
N GLN A 63 13.22 -22.02 -27.94
CA GLN A 63 14.01 -21.45 -26.87
C GLN A 63 13.06 -20.56 -26.05
N ALA A 64 12.86 -20.90 -24.77
CA ALA A 64 12.00 -20.10 -23.91
C ALA A 64 12.59 -18.68 -23.86
N VAL A 65 11.81 -17.70 -24.33
CA VAL A 65 12.15 -16.28 -24.27
C VAL A 65 12.54 -15.99 -22.83
N ARG A 66 13.79 -15.56 -22.61
CA ARG A 66 14.26 -15.11 -21.30
C ARG A 66 13.61 -13.73 -21.07
N PRO A 67 12.67 -13.57 -20.13
CA PRO A 67 12.27 -12.23 -19.74
C PRO A 67 13.51 -11.53 -19.17
N ASP A 68 13.75 -10.29 -19.60
CA ASP A 68 14.70 -9.39 -18.92
C ASP A 68 14.35 -9.41 -17.44
N ARG A 69 15.33 -9.65 -16.56
CA ARG A 69 15.08 -9.74 -15.12
C ARG A 69 14.59 -8.37 -14.65
N PRO A 70 13.30 -8.18 -14.34
CA PRO A 70 12.92 -6.96 -13.66
C PRO A 70 13.67 -6.93 -12.32
N ASP A 71 14.30 -5.81 -11.99
CA ASP A 71 15.11 -5.70 -10.79
C ASP A 71 14.20 -5.77 -9.56
N LEU A 72 14.18 -6.94 -8.92
CA LEU A 72 13.45 -7.21 -7.68
C LEU A 72 13.77 -6.15 -6.62
N ASN A 73 15.02 -5.70 -6.55
CA ASN A 73 15.43 -4.69 -5.59
C ASN A 73 14.80 -3.33 -5.91
N ALA A 74 14.69 -2.96 -7.19
CA ALA A 74 14.01 -1.74 -7.60
C ALA A 74 12.52 -1.75 -7.25
N LEU A 75 11.85 -2.90 -7.40
CA LEU A 75 10.43 -3.06 -7.06
C LEU A 75 10.21 -3.06 -5.54
N VAL A 76 11.06 -3.75 -4.78
CA VAL A 76 11.04 -3.71 -3.31
C VAL A 76 11.26 -2.28 -2.81
N ALA A 77 12.23 -1.56 -3.39
CA ALA A 77 12.45 -0.16 -3.07
C ALA A 77 11.26 0.73 -3.43
N LYS A 78 10.50 0.42 -4.50
CA LYS A 78 9.27 1.14 -4.85
C LYS A 78 8.16 0.90 -3.82
N LEU A 79 7.97 -0.35 -3.38
CA LEU A 79 7.01 -0.69 -2.32
C LEU A 79 7.34 -0.04 -0.98
N GLU A 80 8.62 0.00 -0.62
CA GLU A 80 9.07 0.68 0.61
C GLU A 80 8.78 2.18 0.55
N ARG A 81 9.05 2.82 -0.60
CA ARG A 81 8.67 4.23 -0.80
C ARG A 81 7.17 4.46 -0.73
N GLU A 82 6.35 3.62 -1.36
CA GLU A 82 4.89 3.76 -1.28
C GLU A 82 4.37 3.55 0.14
N ARG A 83 4.92 2.59 0.89
CA ARG A 83 4.58 2.39 2.30
C ARG A 83 4.94 3.61 3.14
N ASP A 84 6.14 4.16 2.96
CA ASP A 84 6.60 5.34 3.69
C ASP A 84 5.74 6.57 3.33
N ASN A 85 5.32 6.70 2.06
CA ASN A 85 4.37 7.71 1.62
C ASN A 85 3.02 7.56 2.32
N VAL A 86 2.46 6.34 2.40
CA VAL A 86 1.20 6.04 3.10
C VAL A 86 1.32 6.36 4.60
N ALA A 87 2.43 5.99 5.23
CA ALA A 87 2.69 6.28 6.64
C ALA A 87 2.77 7.78 6.92
N HIS A 88 3.48 8.53 6.06
CA HIS A 88 3.55 9.99 6.15
C HIS A 88 2.16 10.63 5.93
N GLY A 89 1.42 10.16 4.94
CA GLY A 89 0.05 10.60 4.66
C GLY A 89 -0.88 10.41 5.86
N LEU A 90 -0.78 9.27 6.55
CA LEU A 90 -1.54 8.97 7.75
C LEU A 90 -1.27 9.99 8.88
N ILE A 91 -0.01 10.33 9.13
CA ILE A 91 0.36 11.32 10.15
C ILE A 91 -0.26 12.69 9.85
N VAL A 92 -0.23 13.09 8.57
CA VAL A 92 -0.83 14.36 8.13
C VAL A 92 -2.35 14.33 8.37
N ILE A 93 -3.04 13.27 7.93
CA ILE A 93 -4.49 13.12 8.10
C ILE A 93 -4.89 13.17 9.58
N GLU A 94 -4.18 12.45 10.45
CA GLU A 94 -4.46 12.45 11.89
C GLU A 94 -4.23 13.83 12.52
N THR A 95 -3.19 14.55 12.09
CA THR A 95 -2.93 15.92 12.55
C THR A 95 -4.05 16.87 12.13
N ASP A 96 -4.55 16.75 10.89
CA ASP A 96 -5.65 17.59 10.41
C ASP A 96 -6.97 17.24 11.07
N ARG A 97 -7.22 15.95 11.34
CA ARG A 97 -8.38 15.48 12.09
C ARG A 97 -8.39 16.09 13.49
N ALA A 98 -7.25 16.09 14.20
CA ALA A 98 -7.12 16.73 15.50
C ALA A 98 -7.45 18.24 15.44
N ARG A 99 -6.94 18.95 14.43
CA ARG A 99 -7.27 20.38 14.23
C ARG A 99 -8.75 20.63 13.98
N LEU A 100 -9.43 19.76 13.22
CA LEU A 100 -10.87 19.86 13.03
C LEU A 100 -11.65 19.59 14.33
N GLN A 101 -11.20 18.65 15.15
CA GLN A 101 -11.80 18.37 16.46
C GLN A 101 -11.63 19.56 17.42
N ASP A 102 -10.47 20.23 17.41
CA ASP A 102 -10.27 21.47 18.18
C ASP A 102 -11.24 22.58 17.72
N SER A 103 -11.44 22.71 16.41
CA SER A 103 -12.41 23.66 15.86
C SER A 103 -13.86 23.28 16.20
N GLU A 104 -14.18 21.99 16.23
CA GLU A 104 -15.49 21.47 16.63
C GLU A 104 -15.79 21.88 18.08
N ALA A 105 -14.84 21.64 19.01
CA ALA A 105 -14.96 22.03 20.41
C ALA A 105 -15.18 23.54 20.56
N GLY A 106 -14.43 24.37 19.83
CA GLY A 106 -14.63 25.82 19.85
C GLY A 106 -16.00 26.28 19.32
N LEU A 107 -16.57 25.55 18.35
CA LEU A 107 -17.93 25.82 17.85
C LEU A 107 -18.99 25.39 18.87
N GLU A 108 -18.79 24.27 19.58
CA GLU A 108 -19.67 23.83 20.67
C GLU A 108 -19.70 24.84 21.83
N GLU A 109 -18.53 25.35 22.22
CA GLU A 109 -18.42 26.43 23.21
C GLU A 109 -19.15 27.70 22.75
N ALA A 110 -19.05 28.05 21.46
CA ALA A 110 -19.76 29.20 20.90
C ALA A 110 -21.29 29.02 20.96
N VAL A 111 -21.81 27.82 20.70
CA VAL A 111 -23.25 27.51 20.87
C VAL A 111 -23.68 27.70 22.32
N GLN A 112 -22.93 27.16 23.28
CA GLN A 112 -23.23 27.31 24.70
C GLN A 112 -23.23 28.79 25.14
N LEU A 113 -22.27 29.58 24.67
CA LEU A 113 -22.23 31.01 24.94
C LEU A 113 -23.45 31.74 24.35
N ILE A 114 -23.86 31.40 23.13
CA ILE A 114 -25.05 31.99 22.50
C ILE A 114 -26.31 31.68 23.33
N HIS A 115 -26.48 30.43 23.77
CA HIS A 115 -27.59 30.04 24.66
C HIS A 115 -27.60 30.84 25.97
N ALA A 116 -26.43 31.02 26.60
CA ALA A 116 -26.31 31.84 27.80
C ALA A 116 -26.67 33.32 27.54
N CYS A 117 -26.24 33.88 26.39
CA CYS A 117 -26.61 35.22 25.98
C CYS A 117 -28.12 35.38 25.73
N VAL A 118 -28.75 34.42 25.06
CA VAL A 118 -30.21 34.44 24.82
C VAL A 118 -30.97 34.46 26.15
N ALA A 119 -30.61 33.55 27.07
CA ALA A 119 -31.24 33.50 28.39
C ALA A 119 -31.07 34.80 29.19
N ALA A 120 -29.88 35.41 29.15
CA ALA A 120 -29.60 36.67 29.81
C ALA A 120 -30.40 37.85 29.22
N ILE A 121 -30.53 37.90 27.88
CA ILE A 121 -31.33 38.93 27.19
C ILE A 121 -32.81 38.78 27.53
N GLU A 122 -33.34 37.57 27.56
CA GLU A 122 -34.73 37.32 27.94
C GLU A 122 -35.02 37.68 29.41
N ALA A 123 -34.08 37.42 30.31
CA ALA A 123 -34.17 37.85 31.71
C ALA A 123 -34.17 39.39 31.82
N ALA A 124 -33.20 40.06 31.22
CA ALA A 124 -33.09 41.52 31.24
C ALA A 124 -34.31 42.20 30.60
N ALA A 125 -34.84 41.64 29.50
CA ALA A 125 -36.05 42.16 28.88
C ALA A 125 -37.30 42.01 29.77
N ARG A 126 -37.38 40.97 30.60
CA ARG A 126 -38.47 40.82 31.58
C ARG A 126 -38.36 41.85 32.71
N GLU A 127 -37.17 42.08 33.23
CA GLU A 127 -36.94 43.08 34.29
C GLU A 127 -37.25 44.50 33.81
N LEU A 128 -36.83 44.84 32.59
CA LEU A 128 -37.02 46.18 32.01
C LEU A 128 -38.45 46.45 31.50
N ALA A 129 -39.32 45.43 31.43
CA ALA A 129 -40.63 45.56 30.80
C ALA A 129 -41.55 46.57 31.50
N GLY A 130 -41.42 46.73 32.82
CA GLY A 130 -42.22 47.68 33.61
C GLY A 130 -41.71 49.12 33.50
N ASP A 131 -40.41 49.31 33.73
CA ASP A 131 -39.82 50.65 33.85
C ASP A 131 -39.42 51.25 32.49
N GLN A 132 -38.96 50.42 31.55
CA GLN A 132 -38.33 50.85 30.29
C GLN A 132 -38.81 49.98 29.11
N PRO A 133 -40.12 50.05 28.75
CA PRO A 133 -40.73 49.15 27.77
C PRO A 133 -40.08 49.23 26.39
N ALA A 134 -39.62 50.41 25.96
CA ALA A 134 -38.90 50.57 24.69
C ALA A 134 -37.56 49.79 24.68
N ARG A 135 -36.83 49.75 25.80
CA ARG A 135 -35.58 48.98 25.91
C ARG A 135 -35.86 47.48 25.98
N ALA A 136 -36.90 47.06 26.70
CA ALA A 136 -37.34 45.67 26.73
C ALA A 136 -37.74 45.16 25.33
N GLY A 137 -38.47 45.97 24.56
CA GLY A 137 -38.82 45.68 23.16
C GLY A 137 -37.59 45.56 22.27
N PHE A 138 -36.61 46.48 22.38
CA PHE A 138 -35.35 46.38 21.63
C PHE A 138 -34.58 45.08 21.91
N LEU A 139 -34.54 44.62 23.16
CA LEU A 139 -33.90 43.36 23.51
C LEU A 139 -34.61 42.15 22.88
N ARG A 140 -35.94 42.08 22.98
CA ARG A 140 -36.74 40.96 22.45
C ARG A 140 -36.82 40.93 20.94
N ASP A 141 -37.09 42.06 20.31
CA ASP A 141 -37.42 42.12 18.89
C ASP A 141 -36.21 42.52 18.04
N GLY A 142 -35.22 43.17 18.66
CA GLY A 142 -34.01 43.63 17.99
C GLY A 142 -32.81 42.69 18.16
N ILE A 143 -32.50 42.29 19.40
CA ILE A 143 -31.28 41.51 19.69
C ILE A 143 -31.53 40.00 19.65
N ALA A 144 -32.57 39.50 20.31
CA ALA A 144 -32.80 38.05 20.41
C ALA A 144 -32.87 37.34 19.03
N PRO A 145 -33.55 37.88 17.99
CA PRO A 145 -33.58 37.24 16.68
C PRO A 145 -32.21 37.19 16.00
N ARG A 146 -31.32 38.16 16.29
CA ARG A 146 -29.95 38.16 15.78
C ARG A 146 -29.08 37.09 16.44
N LEU A 147 -29.30 36.82 17.73
CA LEU A 147 -28.64 35.71 18.43
C LEU A 147 -29.12 34.37 17.91
N LEU A 148 -30.42 34.20 17.66
CA LEU A 148 -30.97 32.97 17.07
C LEU A 148 -30.44 32.72 15.66
N ALA A 149 -30.38 33.76 14.81
CA ALA A 149 -29.75 33.64 13.49
C ALA A 149 -28.28 33.23 13.61
N ARG A 150 -27.57 33.81 14.58
CA ARG A 150 -26.17 33.47 14.85
C ARG A 150 -25.99 32.04 15.37
N GLU A 151 -26.90 31.55 16.21
CA GLU A 151 -26.92 30.15 16.66
C GLU A 151 -27.03 29.22 15.47
N GLN A 152 -27.96 29.49 14.55
CA GLN A 152 -28.18 28.67 13.36
C GLN A 152 -26.96 28.66 12.42
N ASP A 153 -26.28 29.79 12.27
CA ASP A 153 -25.01 29.87 11.53
C ASP A 153 -23.92 28.99 12.16
N VAL A 154 -23.76 29.06 13.49
CA VAL A 154 -22.75 28.26 14.21
C VAL A 154 -23.08 26.77 14.17
N LEU A 155 -24.36 26.40 14.33
CA LEU A 155 -24.80 25.00 14.22
C LEU A 155 -24.56 24.44 12.81
N THR A 156 -24.74 25.26 11.77
CA THR A 156 -24.41 24.87 10.39
C THR A 156 -22.92 24.61 10.24
N GLN A 157 -22.07 25.49 10.79
CA GLN A 157 -20.62 25.30 10.79
C GLN A 157 -20.19 24.07 11.58
N LEU A 158 -20.83 23.79 12.71
CA LEU A 158 -20.59 22.60 13.53
C LEU A 158 -20.94 21.32 12.75
N ALA A 159 -22.09 21.30 12.06
CA ALA A 159 -22.50 20.17 11.23
C ALA A 159 -21.48 19.88 10.11
N VAL A 160 -21.02 20.91 9.39
CA VAL A 160 -20.00 20.77 8.34
C VAL A 160 -18.66 20.31 8.92
N THR A 161 -18.28 20.83 10.08
CA THR A 161 -17.02 20.45 10.76
C THR A 161 -17.05 18.97 11.18
N ARG A 162 -18.16 18.52 11.80
CA ARG A 162 -18.39 17.10 12.14
C ARG A 162 -18.34 16.19 10.92
N GLN A 163 -18.94 16.61 9.81
CA GLN A 163 -18.86 15.88 8.54
C GLN A 163 -17.41 15.78 8.04
N GLY A 164 -16.61 16.85 8.18
CA GLY A 164 -15.19 16.84 7.86
C GLY A 164 -14.37 15.87 8.72
N VAL A 165 -14.62 15.83 10.04
CA VAL A 165 -13.96 14.88 10.96
C VAL A 165 -14.25 13.44 10.55
N LEU A 166 -15.52 13.10 10.28
CA LEU A 166 -15.92 11.74 9.86
C LEU A 166 -15.33 11.37 8.50
N ALA A 167 -15.27 12.31 7.56
CA ALA A 167 -14.66 12.07 6.25
C ALA A 167 -13.16 11.76 6.38
N LEU A 168 -12.43 12.52 7.20
CA LEU A 168 -11.01 12.24 7.46
C LEU A 168 -10.80 10.90 8.19
N GLN A 169 -11.72 10.51 9.07
CA GLN A 169 -11.68 9.21 9.73
C GLN A 169 -11.81 8.06 8.71
N LEU A 170 -12.78 8.15 7.80
CA LEU A 170 -12.95 7.14 6.74
C LEU A 170 -11.69 7.00 5.86
N VAL A 171 -11.06 8.13 5.51
CA VAL A 171 -9.81 8.13 4.75
C VAL A 171 -8.66 7.53 5.55
N SER A 172 -8.52 7.90 6.83
CA SER A 172 -7.49 7.34 7.73
C SER A 172 -7.62 5.81 7.84
N ASP A 173 -8.84 5.30 7.99
CA ASP A 173 -9.10 3.87 8.06
C ASP A 173 -8.76 3.16 6.74
N GLY A 174 -9.09 3.78 5.61
CA GLY A 174 -8.68 3.31 4.29
C GLY A 174 -7.16 3.27 4.10
N GLN A 175 -6.45 4.33 4.48
CA GLN A 175 -4.99 4.41 4.40
C GLN A 175 -4.30 3.38 5.31
N ARG A 176 -4.86 3.13 6.50
CA ARG A 176 -4.37 2.08 7.41
C ARG A 176 -4.53 0.69 6.79
N ALA A 177 -5.68 0.41 6.18
CA ALA A 177 -5.92 -0.86 5.49
C ALA A 177 -4.98 -1.02 4.27
N LEU A 178 -4.77 0.06 3.51
CA LEU A 178 -3.85 0.06 2.37
C LEU A 178 -2.41 -0.22 2.81
N GLY A 179 -1.92 0.45 3.86
CA GLY A 179 -0.60 0.20 4.42
C GLY A 179 -0.41 -1.26 4.83
N GLN A 180 -1.39 -1.83 5.53
CA GLN A 180 -1.37 -3.25 5.91
C GLN A 180 -1.38 -4.19 4.70
N ALA A 181 -2.12 -3.86 3.64
CA ALA A 181 -2.15 -4.65 2.41
C ALA A 181 -0.79 -4.60 1.69
N ILE A 182 -0.15 -3.43 1.62
CA ILE A 182 1.20 -3.25 1.04
C ILE A 182 2.23 -4.06 1.83
N ASP A 183 2.20 -4.01 3.16
CA ASP A 183 3.13 -4.78 3.99
C ASP A 183 2.99 -6.30 3.79
N ARG A 184 1.76 -6.81 3.77
CA ARG A 184 1.48 -8.23 3.50
C ARG A 184 1.90 -8.63 2.08
N ALA A 185 1.61 -7.79 1.08
CA ALA A 185 2.00 -8.01 -0.31
C ALA A 185 3.52 -8.05 -0.44
N ARG A 186 4.24 -7.12 0.21
CA ARG A 186 5.71 -7.10 0.25
C ARG A 186 6.26 -8.39 0.84
N GLU A 187 5.80 -8.79 2.02
CA GLU A 187 6.29 -10.03 2.68
C GLU A 187 6.05 -11.26 1.80
N THR A 188 4.84 -11.41 1.26
CA THR A 188 4.45 -12.58 0.47
C THR A 188 5.16 -12.61 -0.89
N SER A 189 5.16 -11.48 -1.62
CA SER A 189 5.77 -11.39 -2.96
C SER A 189 7.28 -11.52 -2.90
N VAL A 190 7.95 -10.90 -1.92
CA VAL A 190 9.41 -11.04 -1.78
C VAL A 190 9.78 -12.48 -1.42
N ALA A 191 9.05 -13.13 -0.53
CA ALA A 191 9.27 -14.54 -0.21
C ALA A 191 9.06 -15.44 -1.43
N ALA A 192 7.94 -15.28 -2.15
CA ALA A 192 7.63 -16.04 -3.35
C ALA A 192 8.68 -15.83 -4.46
N LEU A 193 9.14 -14.59 -4.67
CA LEU A 193 10.14 -14.26 -5.69
C LEU A 193 11.52 -14.82 -5.33
N ARG A 194 11.93 -14.79 -4.06
CA ARG A 194 13.17 -15.45 -3.60
C ARG A 194 13.12 -16.95 -3.85
N THR A 195 12.00 -17.61 -3.54
CA THR A 195 11.79 -19.04 -3.81
C THR A 195 11.81 -19.35 -5.32
N ALA A 196 11.13 -18.54 -6.14
CA ALA A 196 11.12 -18.71 -7.59
C ALA A 196 12.52 -18.51 -8.22
N MET A 197 13.31 -17.56 -7.70
CA MET A 197 14.70 -17.36 -8.10
C MET A 197 15.58 -18.55 -7.72
N ALA A 198 15.47 -19.07 -6.50
CA ALA A 198 16.20 -20.26 -6.06
C ALA A 198 15.83 -21.50 -6.90
N ALA A 199 14.54 -21.70 -7.19
CA ALA A 199 14.07 -22.79 -8.04
C ALA A 199 14.59 -22.66 -9.48
N ARG A 200 14.59 -21.46 -10.06
CA ARG A 200 15.17 -21.21 -11.39
C ARG A 200 16.67 -21.47 -11.41
N GLN A 201 17.42 -21.01 -10.40
CA GLN A 201 18.86 -21.29 -10.27
C GLN A 201 19.14 -22.79 -10.20
N ALA A 202 18.34 -23.55 -9.46
CA ALA A 202 18.46 -25.01 -9.38
C ALA A 202 18.17 -25.69 -10.74
N VAL A 203 17.15 -25.25 -11.48
CA VAL A 203 16.81 -25.78 -12.81
C VAL A 203 17.88 -25.44 -13.85
N ASP A 204 18.39 -24.21 -13.85
CA ASP A 204 19.45 -23.80 -14.77
C ASP A 204 20.75 -24.56 -14.49
N GLY A 205 21.14 -24.71 -13.22
CA GLY A 205 22.27 -25.57 -12.85
C GLY A 205 22.07 -27.03 -13.28
N SER A 206 20.86 -27.56 -13.14
CA SER A 206 20.52 -28.91 -13.61
C SER A 206 20.63 -29.06 -15.13
N ARG A 207 20.28 -28.02 -15.90
CA ARG A 207 20.45 -28.03 -17.37
C ARG A 207 21.91 -27.97 -17.79
N ASP A 208 22.72 -27.16 -17.10
CA ASP A 208 24.15 -27.06 -17.38
C ASP A 208 24.85 -28.39 -17.09
N LEU A 209 24.48 -29.06 -15.99
CA LEU A 209 24.96 -30.40 -15.67
C LEU A 209 24.52 -31.44 -16.72
N LEU A 210 23.29 -31.39 -17.22
CA LEU A 210 22.83 -32.29 -18.30
C LEU A 210 23.57 -32.04 -19.62
N GLN A 211 23.85 -30.78 -19.97
CA GLN A 211 24.65 -30.46 -21.16
C GLN A 211 26.09 -30.94 -21.03
N GLN A 212 26.68 -30.84 -19.83
CA GLN A 212 27.99 -31.38 -19.54
C GLN A 212 28.00 -32.91 -19.63
N ALA A 213 26.97 -33.59 -19.12
CA ALA A 213 26.80 -35.04 -19.27
C ALA A 213 26.68 -35.45 -20.74
N ASP A 214 25.85 -34.77 -21.54
CA ASP A 214 25.71 -35.04 -22.98
C ASP A 214 27.02 -34.78 -23.76
N ALA A 215 27.83 -33.83 -23.32
CA ALA A 215 29.15 -33.56 -23.90
C ALA A 215 30.17 -34.64 -23.53
N LEU A 216 30.10 -35.14 -22.30
CA LEU A 216 30.91 -36.26 -21.80
C LEU A 216 30.57 -37.56 -22.55
N ASP A 217 29.29 -37.86 -22.73
CA ASP A 217 28.84 -39.04 -23.47
C ASP A 217 29.29 -39.00 -24.94
N ARG A 218 29.18 -37.83 -25.58
CA ARG A 218 29.69 -37.64 -26.95
C ARG A 218 31.21 -37.81 -27.05
N THR A 219 31.96 -37.36 -26.05
CA THR A 219 33.42 -37.57 -26.01
C THR A 219 33.77 -39.04 -25.73
N MET A 220 33.00 -39.73 -24.88
CA MET A 220 33.15 -41.16 -24.65
C MET A 220 32.87 -41.99 -25.91
N ASP A 221 31.79 -41.70 -26.63
CA ASP A 221 31.45 -42.42 -27.86
C ASP A 221 32.49 -42.18 -28.97
N ALA A 222 33.03 -40.96 -29.06
CA ALA A 222 34.15 -40.66 -29.95
C ALA A 222 35.43 -41.43 -29.57
N ALA A 223 35.74 -41.55 -28.27
CA ALA A 223 36.89 -42.32 -27.79
C ALA A 223 36.75 -43.83 -28.04
N ARG A 224 35.55 -44.39 -27.86
CA ARG A 224 35.24 -45.80 -28.18
C ARG A 224 35.30 -46.06 -29.68
N GLY A 225 34.82 -45.14 -30.51
CA GLY A 225 34.87 -45.24 -31.97
C GLY A 225 36.29 -45.13 -32.56
N ALA A 226 37.22 -44.50 -31.84
CA ALA A 226 38.61 -44.32 -32.27
C ALA A 226 39.52 -45.55 -32.07
N GLY A 227 39.02 -46.66 -31.49
CA GLY A 227 39.76 -47.93 -31.43
C GLY A 227 41.08 -47.87 -30.65
N ALA A 228 41.16 -47.09 -29.57
CA ALA A 228 42.32 -47.12 -28.68
C ALA A 228 42.23 -48.33 -27.72
N ALA A 229 43.27 -49.15 -27.71
CA ALA A 229 43.36 -50.38 -26.92
C ALA A 229 43.25 -50.13 -25.39
N ASP A 230 42.07 -50.44 -24.87
CA ASP A 230 41.78 -51.50 -23.89
C ASP A 230 42.47 -51.43 -22.51
N ARG A 231 41.65 -51.17 -21.48
CA ARG A 231 41.84 -51.25 -20.01
C ARG A 231 42.25 -49.99 -19.25
N ASP A 232 43.27 -49.24 -19.64
CA ASP A 232 43.69 -48.07 -18.83
C ASP A 232 42.78 -46.85 -19.05
N VAL A 233 42.28 -46.67 -20.27
CA VAL A 233 41.26 -45.67 -20.59
C VAL A 233 39.94 -46.03 -19.93
N ASP A 234 39.53 -47.31 -19.96
CA ASP A 234 38.30 -47.74 -19.29
C ASP A 234 38.35 -47.54 -17.77
N ARG A 235 39.53 -47.71 -17.16
CA ARG A 235 39.72 -47.48 -15.72
C ARG A 235 39.68 -45.99 -15.38
N ALA A 236 40.37 -45.14 -16.16
CA ALA A 236 40.34 -43.70 -15.99
C ALA A 236 38.94 -43.11 -16.22
N VAL A 237 38.19 -43.68 -17.18
CA VAL A 237 36.80 -43.30 -17.46
C VAL A 237 35.86 -43.78 -16.35
N ALA A 238 36.03 -45.00 -15.84
CA ALA A 238 35.25 -45.49 -14.69
C ALA A 238 35.48 -44.61 -13.45
N ASP A 239 36.73 -44.24 -13.17
CA ASP A 239 37.07 -43.35 -12.06
C ASP A 239 36.48 -41.95 -12.23
N ALA A 240 36.49 -41.41 -13.46
CA ALA A 240 35.89 -40.11 -13.76
C ALA A 240 34.36 -40.14 -13.62
N VAL A 241 33.70 -41.21 -14.08
CA VAL A 241 32.24 -41.40 -13.92
C VAL A 241 31.88 -41.54 -12.44
N ASP A 242 32.65 -42.30 -11.66
CA ASP A 242 32.42 -42.44 -10.22
C ASP A 242 32.72 -41.15 -9.44
N GLN A 243 33.65 -40.34 -9.92
CA GLN A 243 33.92 -39.01 -9.34
C GLN A 243 32.77 -38.04 -9.62
N VAL A 244 32.23 -38.04 -10.85
CA VAL A 244 31.05 -37.23 -11.21
C VAL A 244 29.82 -37.71 -10.44
N ARG A 245 29.60 -39.03 -10.32
CA ARG A 245 28.50 -39.61 -9.56
C ARG A 245 28.57 -39.23 -8.08
N ARG A 246 29.75 -39.30 -7.46
CA ARG A 246 29.98 -38.85 -6.08
C ARG A 246 29.75 -37.35 -5.90
N ALA A 247 30.14 -36.53 -6.87
CA ALA A 247 29.88 -35.10 -6.85
C ALA A 247 28.37 -34.77 -6.94
N ILE A 248 27.63 -35.50 -7.78
CA ILE A 248 26.17 -35.38 -7.90
C ILE A 248 25.46 -35.84 -6.61
N GLU A 249 25.90 -36.95 -6.00
CA GLU A 249 25.35 -37.43 -4.74
C GLU A 249 25.64 -36.44 -3.58
N ALA A 250 26.86 -35.88 -3.52
CA ALA A 250 27.22 -34.86 -2.54
C ALA A 250 26.39 -33.58 -2.71
N ALA A 251 26.17 -33.13 -3.94
CA ALA A 251 25.33 -31.95 -4.24
C ALA A 251 23.86 -32.19 -3.82
N HIS A 252 23.31 -33.37 -4.08
CA HIS A 252 21.96 -33.73 -3.65
C HIS A 252 21.82 -33.85 -2.12
N MET A 253 22.84 -34.38 -1.43
CA MET A 253 22.85 -34.46 0.04
C MET A 253 22.93 -33.08 0.70
N SER A 254 23.70 -32.14 0.13
CA SER A 254 23.73 -30.74 0.57
C SER A 254 22.41 -30.01 0.35
N THR A 255 21.64 -30.39 -0.68
CA THR A 255 20.33 -29.79 -0.99
C THR A 255 19.23 -30.32 -0.08
N ARG A 256 19.41 -31.50 0.54
CA ARG A 256 18.46 -32.12 1.47
C ARG A 256 18.65 -31.71 2.94
N ALA A 257 19.75 -31.02 3.27
CA ALA A 257 20.14 -30.66 4.63
C ALA A 257 19.84 -29.18 4.99
N LEU A 258 19.22 -28.42 4.07
CA LEU A 258 18.68 -27.07 4.26
C LEU A 258 17.16 -27.12 4.19
#